data_AF-A0A7V7QNM6-F1
#
_entry.id   AF-A0A7V7QNM6-F1
#
_cell.length_a   1.000
_cell.length_b   1.000
_cell.length_c   1.000
_cell.angle_alpha   90.00
_cell.angle_beta   90.00
_cell.angle_gamma   90.00
#
_symmetry.space_group_name_H-M   'P 1'
#
loop_
_entity.id
_entity.type
_entity.pdbx_description
1 polymer ?
#
loop_
_entity_poly.entity_id
_entity_poly.type
_entity_poly.pdbx_seq_one_letter_code
_entity_poly.pdbx_strand_id
1 'polypeptide(L)'
;MSDLSYTQEFLLCILKPQGTIPTFYSTQISTCLVAGGILELLNLNVISINDKKKIVVNNGTTLEKEYLRPLYQVICNSKKKDVKDIVSRYIFGTGKLLNEYIKSLSIPMVKENLISLETGGVFKTKTLYIPNEESVLRVVEKIRAEFLEGGPVSNETIILGALLYKSSAIKRYFSQYESDILKNRLNEVKKSKEGSFIKEMVDYIEALISVIGFIG
;
A
#
# COMPACT_ATOMS: atom_id res chain seq x y z
N MET A 1 -13.45 -7.17 13.14
CA MET A 1 -13.29 -6.56 11.81
C MET A 1 -13.02 -7.69 10.85
N SER A 2 -13.40 -7.55 9.59
CA SER A 2 -12.74 -8.31 8.54
C SER A 2 -11.24 -8.02 8.56
N ASP A 3 -10.45 -9.05 8.26
CA ASP A 3 -9.00 -9.02 8.34
C ASP A 3 -8.45 -8.31 7.09
N LEU A 4 -8.63 -6.98 7.05
CA LEU A 4 -8.12 -6.15 5.96
C LEU A 4 -6.59 -6.22 5.94
N SER A 5 -6.02 -6.31 4.75
CA SER A 5 -4.58 -6.13 4.61
C SER A 5 -4.18 -4.67 4.81
N TYR A 6 -2.93 -4.44 5.22
CA TYR A 6 -2.38 -3.09 5.30
C TYR A 6 -2.43 -2.33 3.96
N THR A 7 -2.48 -3.01 2.80
CA THR A 7 -2.66 -2.34 1.49
C THR A 7 -4.10 -1.88 1.28
N GLN A 8 -5.08 -2.64 1.75
CA GLN A 8 -6.49 -2.27 1.70
C GLN A 8 -6.81 -1.15 2.70
N GLU A 9 -6.25 -1.21 3.90
CA GLU A 9 -6.30 -0.11 4.88
C GLU A 9 -5.65 1.15 4.31
N PHE A 10 -4.49 1.00 3.66
CA PHE A 10 -3.86 2.10 2.94
C PHE A 10 -4.78 2.68 1.84
N LEU A 11 -5.43 1.83 1.05
CA LEU A 11 -6.40 2.25 0.03
C LEU A 11 -7.56 3.06 0.65
N LEU A 12 -8.13 2.62 1.78
CA LEU A 12 -9.17 3.37 2.50
C LEU A 12 -8.70 4.79 2.85
N CYS A 13 -7.50 4.91 3.41
CA CYS A 13 -6.94 6.18 3.86
C CYS A 13 -6.53 7.13 2.71
N ILE A 14 -6.24 6.63 1.50
CA ILE A 14 -5.90 7.51 0.36
C ILE A 14 -7.12 7.97 -0.42
N LEU A 15 -8.26 7.27 -0.32
CA LEU A 15 -9.48 7.70 -0.97
C LEU A 15 -9.98 9.01 -0.35
N LYS A 16 -10.40 9.95 -1.19
CA LYS A 16 -11.12 11.14 -0.75
C LYS A 16 -12.58 10.78 -0.42
N PRO A 17 -13.32 11.60 0.36
CA PRO A 17 -14.74 11.36 0.62
C PRO A 17 -15.57 11.14 -0.66
N GLN A 18 -15.26 11.86 -1.74
CA GLN A 18 -15.88 11.68 -3.06
C GLN A 18 -15.37 10.46 -3.87
N GLY A 19 -14.62 9.56 -3.25
CA GLY A 19 -14.16 8.28 -3.82
C GLY A 19 -13.12 8.34 -4.93
N THR A 20 -12.34 9.41 -4.98
CA THR A 20 -11.20 9.57 -5.90
C THR A 20 -9.88 9.57 -5.15
N ILE A 21 -8.79 9.28 -5.85
CA ILE A 21 -7.42 9.41 -5.31
C ILE A 21 -6.90 10.83 -5.54
N PRO A 22 -6.19 11.45 -4.58
CA PRO A 22 -5.50 12.73 -4.77
C PRO A 22 -4.52 12.74 -5.94
N THR A 23 -4.58 13.77 -6.78
CA THR A 23 -3.71 13.93 -7.95
C THR A 23 -2.32 14.47 -7.59
N PHE A 24 -2.23 15.36 -6.60
CA PHE A 24 -0.99 16.07 -6.23
C PHE A 24 0.12 15.14 -5.73
N TYR A 25 -0.22 13.99 -5.14
CA TYR A 25 0.72 12.95 -4.71
C TYR A 25 0.48 11.60 -5.41
N SER A 26 -0.10 11.65 -6.62
CA SER A 26 -0.53 10.43 -7.33
C SER A 26 0.61 9.44 -7.57
N THR A 27 1.82 9.91 -7.88
CA THR A 27 3.01 9.07 -8.06
C THR A 27 3.39 8.34 -6.77
N GLN A 28 3.50 9.04 -5.64
CA GLN A 28 3.88 8.45 -4.35
C GLN A 28 2.78 7.51 -3.84
N ILE A 29 1.51 7.89 -4.00
CA ILE A 29 0.36 7.06 -3.65
C ILE A 29 0.37 5.76 -4.47
N SER A 30 0.53 5.86 -5.80
CA SER A 30 0.57 4.70 -6.68
C SER A 30 1.77 3.80 -6.37
N THR A 31 2.92 4.40 -6.08
CA THR A 31 4.11 3.66 -5.62
C THR A 31 3.82 2.87 -4.35
N CYS A 32 3.21 3.51 -3.35
CA CYS A 32 2.91 2.88 -2.07
C CYS A 32 1.85 1.78 -2.22
N LEU A 33 0.83 1.96 -3.06
CA LEU A 33 -0.16 0.91 -3.35
C LEU A 33 0.51 -0.35 -3.91
N VAL A 34 1.39 -0.18 -4.90
CA VAL A 34 2.11 -1.31 -5.52
C VAL A 34 3.11 -1.91 -4.53
N ALA A 35 3.85 -1.09 -3.78
CA ALA A 35 4.78 -1.55 -2.76
C ALA A 35 4.07 -2.40 -1.69
N GLY A 36 2.93 -1.93 -1.16
CA GLY A 36 2.12 -2.69 -0.20
C GLY A 36 1.74 -4.07 -0.75
N GLY A 37 1.26 -4.13 -1.99
CA GLY A 37 0.93 -5.41 -2.63
C GLY A 37 2.12 -6.35 -2.80
N ILE A 38 3.30 -5.82 -3.18
CA ILE A 38 4.51 -6.64 -3.30
C ILE A 38 4.94 -7.16 -1.93
N LEU A 39 4.88 -6.32 -0.89
CA LEU A 39 5.14 -6.73 0.48
C LEU A 39 4.20 -7.84 0.94
N GLU A 40 2.91 -7.78 0.57
CA GLU A 40 1.96 -8.85 0.93
C GLU A 40 2.31 -10.16 0.24
N LEU A 41 2.67 -10.10 -1.05
CA LEU A 41 3.11 -11.29 -1.78
C LEU A 41 4.39 -11.90 -1.20
N LEU A 42 5.31 -11.07 -0.68
CA LEU A 42 6.50 -11.51 0.05
C LEU A 42 6.12 -12.17 1.38
N ASN A 43 5.24 -11.54 2.16
CA ASN A 43 4.76 -12.05 3.44
C ASN A 43 4.03 -13.40 3.30
N LEU A 44 3.28 -13.56 2.20
CA LEU A 44 2.59 -14.81 1.85
C LEU A 44 3.53 -15.87 1.26
N ASN A 45 4.83 -15.59 1.14
CA ASN A 45 5.82 -16.45 0.49
C ASN A 45 5.44 -16.86 -0.96
N VAL A 46 4.59 -16.08 -1.64
CA VAL A 46 4.23 -16.31 -3.05
C VAL A 46 5.37 -15.87 -3.96
N ILE A 47 6.12 -14.86 -3.53
CA ILE A 47 7.32 -14.38 -4.19
C ILE A 47 8.47 -14.23 -3.18
N SER A 48 9.69 -14.15 -3.69
CA SER A 48 10.90 -13.79 -2.94
C SER A 48 11.73 -12.79 -3.74
N ILE A 49 12.68 -12.11 -3.09
CA ILE A 49 13.67 -11.26 -3.75
C ILE A 49 15.03 -11.95 -3.62
N ASN A 50 15.69 -12.22 -4.75
CA ASN A 50 17.02 -12.82 -4.75
C ASN A 50 18.14 -11.80 -4.52
N ASP A 51 19.38 -12.26 -4.40
CA ASP A 51 20.57 -11.42 -4.19
C ASP A 51 20.80 -10.36 -5.27
N LYS A 52 20.25 -10.59 -6.47
CA LYS A 52 20.28 -9.63 -7.59
C LYS A 52 19.13 -8.64 -7.56
N LYS A 53 18.39 -8.55 -6.45
CA LYS A 53 17.20 -7.70 -6.24
C LYS A 53 16.06 -7.97 -7.24
N LYS A 54 16.00 -9.18 -7.80
CA LYS A 54 14.94 -9.59 -8.72
C LYS A 54 13.88 -10.40 -7.98
N ILE A 55 12.64 -10.22 -8.39
CA ILE A 55 11.50 -10.99 -7.90
C ILE A 55 11.54 -12.40 -8.49
N VAL A 56 11.48 -13.39 -7.63
CA VAL A 56 11.33 -14.81 -7.96
C VAL A 56 9.94 -15.24 -7.54
N VAL A 57 9.21 -15.92 -8.43
CA VAL A 57 7.93 -16.54 -8.08
C VAL A 57 8.24 -17.90 -7.48
N ASN A 58 7.74 -18.16 -6.28
CA ASN A 58 8.02 -19.39 -5.58
C ASN A 58 7.14 -20.52 -6.15
N ASN A 59 7.76 -21.67 -6.43
CA ASN A 59 7.03 -22.83 -6.94
C ASN A 59 6.23 -23.49 -5.80
N GLY A 60 5.02 -23.97 -6.10
CA GLY A 60 4.19 -24.72 -5.14
C GLY A 60 3.37 -23.87 -4.17
N THR A 61 3.46 -22.54 -4.21
CA THR A 61 2.59 -21.65 -3.44
C THR A 61 1.36 -21.24 -4.26
N THR A 62 0.18 -21.36 -3.67
CA THR A 62 -1.09 -20.90 -4.27
C THR A 62 -1.39 -19.47 -3.83
N LEU A 63 -1.80 -18.61 -4.76
CA LEU A 63 -2.23 -17.26 -4.40
C LEU A 63 -3.64 -17.31 -3.77
N GLU A 64 -3.72 -17.27 -2.45
CA GLU A 64 -4.99 -17.31 -1.71
C GLU A 64 -5.72 -15.95 -1.72
N LYS A 65 -4.96 -14.86 -1.69
CA LYS A 65 -5.50 -13.49 -1.64
C LYS A 65 -5.80 -13.00 -3.06
N GLU A 66 -7.00 -13.31 -3.54
CA GLU A 66 -7.46 -13.00 -4.91
C GLU A 66 -7.33 -11.52 -5.31
N TYR A 67 -7.43 -10.60 -4.35
CA TYR A 67 -7.27 -9.17 -4.63
C TYR A 67 -5.84 -8.77 -5.07
N LEU A 68 -4.84 -9.62 -4.83
CA LEU A 68 -3.46 -9.42 -5.29
C LEU A 68 -3.23 -9.98 -6.70
N ARG A 69 -4.20 -10.68 -7.29
CA ARG A 69 -4.05 -11.37 -8.57
C ARG A 69 -3.59 -10.46 -9.72
N PRO A 70 -4.12 -9.24 -9.91
CA PRO A 70 -3.65 -8.37 -11.00
C PRO A 70 -2.16 -8.02 -10.86
N LEU A 71 -1.71 -7.71 -9.64
CA LEU A 71 -0.30 -7.42 -9.38
C LEU A 71 0.58 -8.65 -9.61
N TYR A 72 0.15 -9.80 -9.08
CA TYR A 72 0.84 -11.07 -9.28
C TYR A 72 1.01 -11.42 -10.76
N GLN A 73 -0.04 -11.25 -11.59
CA GLN A 73 0.05 -11.48 -13.03
C GLN A 73 1.03 -10.54 -13.73
N VAL A 74 1.09 -9.26 -13.33
CA VAL A 74 2.09 -8.32 -13.86
C VAL A 74 3.51 -8.77 -13.52
N ILE A 75 3.73 -9.28 -12.30
CA ILE A 75 5.01 -9.86 -11.86
C ILE A 75 5.35 -11.10 -12.70
N CYS A 76 4.41 -12.05 -12.82
CA CYS A 76 4.58 -13.28 -13.63
C CYS A 76 4.94 -12.96 -15.09
N ASN A 77 4.32 -11.94 -15.67
CA ASN A 77 4.51 -11.56 -17.06
C ASN A 77 5.69 -10.60 -17.30
N SER A 78 6.32 -10.06 -16.24
CA SER A 78 7.51 -9.20 -16.40
C SER A 78 8.71 -10.04 -16.84
N LYS A 79 9.31 -9.69 -17.98
CA LYS A 79 10.55 -10.30 -18.47
C LYS A 79 11.75 -10.00 -17.57
N LYS A 80 11.82 -8.78 -17.03
CA LYS A 80 12.97 -8.32 -16.23
C LYS A 80 12.92 -8.83 -14.80
N LYS A 81 11.71 -9.12 -14.28
CA LYS A 81 11.45 -9.50 -12.89
C LYS A 81 12.05 -8.50 -11.89
N ASP A 82 12.16 -7.25 -12.33
CA ASP A 82 12.77 -6.18 -11.56
C ASP A 82 11.67 -5.34 -10.94
N VAL A 83 11.83 -5.02 -9.66
CA VAL A 83 10.82 -4.29 -8.91
C VAL A 83 10.60 -2.90 -9.52
N LYS A 84 11.68 -2.19 -9.85
CA LYS A 84 11.61 -0.85 -10.43
C LYS A 84 10.86 -0.88 -11.75
N ASP A 85 11.11 -1.87 -12.60
CA ASP A 85 10.37 -2.09 -13.86
C ASP A 85 8.87 -2.31 -13.61
N ILE A 86 8.51 -3.17 -12.65
CA ILE A 86 7.11 -3.45 -12.30
C ILE A 86 6.41 -2.18 -11.81
N VAL A 87 6.97 -1.47 -10.84
CA VAL A 87 6.38 -0.25 -10.29
C VAL A 87 6.27 0.85 -11.36
N SER A 88 7.29 1.00 -12.20
CA SER A 88 7.29 1.99 -13.29
C SER A 88 6.11 1.78 -14.26
N ARG A 89 5.70 0.54 -14.53
CA ARG A 89 4.55 0.24 -15.40
C ARG A 89 3.22 0.71 -14.82
N TYR A 90 3.08 0.71 -13.49
CA TYR A 90 1.88 1.23 -12.82
C TYR A 90 1.82 2.75 -12.83
N ILE A 91 2.97 3.41 -12.74
CA ILE A 91 3.07 4.86 -12.58
C ILE A 91 3.08 5.57 -13.94
N PHE A 92 3.92 5.12 -14.86
CA PHE A 92 4.14 5.77 -16.16
C PHE A 92 3.34 5.11 -17.30
N GLY A 93 2.50 4.12 -16.99
CA GLY A 93 1.63 3.47 -17.95
C GLY A 93 0.35 4.26 -18.26
N THR A 94 -0.61 3.60 -18.91
CA THR A 94 -1.91 4.19 -19.28
C THR A 94 -2.90 4.33 -18.11
N GLY A 95 -2.47 4.03 -16.88
CA GLY A 95 -3.33 3.94 -15.69
C GLY A 95 -4.22 2.69 -15.63
N LYS A 96 -4.35 1.91 -16.71
CA LYS A 96 -5.17 0.68 -16.76
C LYS A 96 -4.78 -0.33 -15.69
N LEU A 97 -3.48 -0.60 -15.53
CA LEU A 97 -2.96 -1.55 -14.53
C LEU A 97 -3.31 -1.12 -13.11
N LEU A 98 -3.12 0.17 -12.80
CA LEU A 98 -3.43 0.71 -11.47
C LEU A 98 -4.94 0.63 -11.18
N ASN A 99 -5.79 1.00 -12.15
CA ASN A 99 -7.24 0.92 -12.00
C ASN A 99 -7.74 -0.51 -11.81
N GLU A 100 -7.17 -1.47 -12.54
CA GLU A 100 -7.48 -2.89 -12.38
C GLU A 100 -7.06 -3.40 -11.01
N TYR A 101 -5.90 -2.99 -10.52
CA TYR A 101 -5.42 -3.37 -9.20
C TYR A 101 -6.27 -2.75 -8.07
N ILE A 102 -6.60 -1.46 -8.14
CA ILE A 102 -7.52 -0.80 -7.19
C ILE A 102 -8.88 -1.49 -7.18
N LYS A 103 -9.42 -1.81 -8.37
CA LYS A 103 -10.68 -2.55 -8.49
C LYS A 103 -10.58 -3.87 -7.73
N SER A 104 -9.51 -4.64 -7.93
CA SER A 104 -9.32 -5.93 -7.29
C SER A 104 -9.18 -5.82 -5.76
N LEU A 105 -8.40 -4.85 -5.26
CA LEU A 105 -8.30 -4.50 -3.84
C LEU A 105 -9.67 -4.21 -3.21
N SER A 106 -10.52 -3.48 -3.92
CA SER A 106 -11.83 -3.02 -3.43
C SER A 106 -12.90 -4.10 -3.36
N ILE A 107 -12.81 -5.20 -4.14
CA ILE A 107 -13.87 -6.23 -4.20
C ILE A 107 -14.28 -6.76 -2.81
N PRO A 108 -13.37 -7.28 -1.97
CA PRO A 108 -13.73 -7.72 -0.62
C PRO A 108 -14.22 -6.55 0.25
N MET A 109 -13.65 -5.36 0.11
CA MET A 109 -14.02 -4.17 0.88
C MET A 109 -15.45 -3.70 0.59
N VAL A 110 -15.91 -3.86 -0.66
CA VAL A 110 -17.30 -3.59 -1.05
C VAL A 110 -18.26 -4.60 -0.44
N LYS A 111 -17.89 -5.90 -0.41
CA LYS A 111 -18.72 -6.95 0.23
C LYS A 111 -18.95 -6.68 1.72
N GLU A 112 -18.01 -5.98 2.35
CA GLU A 112 -18.02 -5.68 3.78
C GLU A 112 -18.52 -4.26 4.09
N ASN A 113 -19.03 -3.54 3.08
CA ASN A 113 -19.54 -2.15 3.20
C ASN A 113 -18.48 -1.13 3.68
N LEU A 114 -17.20 -1.42 3.48
CA LEU A 114 -16.09 -0.51 3.81
C LEU A 114 -15.86 0.52 2.70
N ILE A 115 -16.24 0.16 1.47
CA ILE A 115 -16.27 1.03 0.30
C ILE A 115 -17.62 0.85 -0.41
N SER A 116 -18.21 1.94 -0.86
CA SER A 116 -19.36 1.94 -1.78
C SER A 116 -18.91 2.31 -3.20
N LEU A 117 -19.53 1.70 -4.21
CA LEU A 117 -19.24 1.99 -5.61
C LEU A 117 -20.27 2.97 -6.18
N GLU A 118 -19.79 4.05 -6.77
CA GLU A 118 -20.61 5.02 -7.50
C GLU A 118 -20.06 5.26 -8.91
N THR A 119 -20.85 5.92 -9.76
CA THR A 119 -20.42 6.39 -11.08
C THR A 119 -20.23 7.89 -11.07
N GLY A 120 -19.10 8.37 -11.59
CA GLY A 120 -18.75 9.77 -11.64
C GLY A 120 -18.02 10.20 -12.92
N GLY A 121 -17.54 11.45 -12.90
CA GLY A 121 -16.99 12.13 -14.06
C GLY A 121 -18.07 12.74 -14.97
N VAL A 122 -17.65 13.63 -15.87
CA VAL A 122 -18.56 14.40 -16.75
C VAL A 122 -19.49 13.48 -17.55
N PHE A 123 -19.01 12.31 -17.95
CA PHE A 123 -19.77 11.32 -18.73
C PHE A 123 -20.29 10.13 -17.91
N LYS A 124 -20.18 10.16 -16.56
CA LYS A 124 -20.53 9.04 -15.67
C LYS A 124 -19.86 7.69 -16.01
N THR A 125 -18.70 7.74 -16.66
CA THR A 125 -17.95 6.54 -17.10
C THR A 125 -16.90 6.09 -16.08
N LYS A 126 -16.63 6.87 -15.03
CA LYS A 126 -15.61 6.55 -14.03
C LYS A 126 -16.25 5.89 -12.81
N THR A 127 -15.68 4.78 -12.36
CA THR A 127 -16.01 4.21 -11.06
C THR A 127 -15.39 5.06 -9.94
N LEU A 128 -16.20 5.44 -8.96
CA LEU A 128 -15.80 6.08 -7.72
C LEU A 128 -15.86 5.05 -6.59
N TYR A 129 -14.88 5.08 -5.70
CA TYR A 129 -14.75 4.18 -4.55
C TYR A 129 -14.95 4.99 -3.28
N ILE A 130 -16.19 5.21 -2.87
CA ILE A 130 -16.56 6.05 -1.73
C ILE A 130 -16.18 5.31 -0.43
N PRO A 131 -15.20 5.78 0.35
CA PRO A 131 -14.81 5.10 1.58
C PRO A 131 -15.86 5.36 2.68
N ASN A 132 -16.17 4.34 3.47
CA ASN A 132 -16.95 4.50 4.68
C ASN A 132 -16.13 5.26 5.75
N GLU A 133 -16.62 6.41 6.21
CA GLU A 133 -15.87 7.31 7.10
C GLU A 133 -15.53 6.66 8.45
N GLU A 134 -16.44 5.87 9.03
CA GLU A 134 -16.18 5.13 10.28
C GLU A 134 -15.06 4.10 10.10
N SER A 135 -14.99 3.46 8.94
CA SER A 135 -13.94 2.49 8.61
C SER A 135 -12.58 3.17 8.44
N VAL A 136 -12.55 4.35 7.80
CA VAL A 136 -11.34 5.18 7.74
C VAL A 136 -10.91 5.61 9.15
N LEU A 137 -11.84 6.08 9.96
CA LEU A 137 -11.57 6.52 11.34
C LEU A 137 -10.99 5.38 12.17
N ARG A 138 -11.56 4.16 12.09
CA ARG A 138 -11.03 2.99 12.80
C ARG A 138 -9.58 2.68 12.45
N VAL A 139 -9.22 2.75 11.17
CA VAL A 139 -7.83 2.55 10.73
C VAL A 139 -6.91 3.64 11.30
N VAL A 140 -7.34 4.89 11.28
CA VAL A 140 -6.58 6.02 11.85
C VAL A 140 -6.39 5.87 13.35
N GLU A 141 -7.44 5.51 14.09
CA GLU A 141 -7.38 5.30 15.54
C GLU A 141 -6.52 4.09 15.90
N LYS A 142 -6.51 3.02 15.09
CA LYS A 142 -5.57 1.89 15.25
C LYS A 142 -4.12 2.36 15.22
N ILE A 143 -3.76 3.18 14.22
CA ILE A 143 -2.41 3.72 14.09
C ILE A 143 -2.09 4.63 15.28
N ARG A 144 -3.03 5.50 15.71
CA ARG A 144 -2.84 6.36 16.89
C ARG A 144 -2.56 5.53 18.13
N ALA A 145 -3.41 4.56 18.43
CA ALA A 145 -3.28 3.71 19.62
C ALA A 145 -1.90 3.03 19.64
N GLU A 146 -1.53 2.33 18.57
CA GLU A 146 -0.27 1.58 18.57
C GLU A 146 0.97 2.48 18.61
N PHE A 147 1.00 3.56 17.83
CA PHE A 147 2.20 4.38 17.75
C PHE A 147 2.37 5.36 18.91
N LEU A 148 1.27 5.88 19.48
CA LEU A 148 1.29 6.94 20.48
C LEU A 148 1.29 6.42 21.93
N GLU A 149 0.81 5.19 22.18
CA GLU A 149 0.64 4.66 23.55
C GLU A 149 1.90 3.99 24.13
N GLY A 150 3.08 4.19 23.53
CA GLY A 150 4.36 3.71 24.09
C GLY A 150 4.60 2.19 24.03
N GLY A 151 3.58 1.40 23.71
CA GLY A 151 3.64 -0.07 23.59
C GLY A 151 4.31 -0.59 22.31
N PRO A 152 4.36 -1.94 22.14
CA PRO A 152 4.82 -2.58 20.91
C PRO A 152 3.85 -2.28 19.77
N VAL A 153 4.40 -1.94 18.60
CA VAL A 153 3.63 -1.71 17.37
C VAL A 153 3.66 -3.00 16.54
N SER A 154 2.51 -3.42 16.04
CA SER A 154 2.41 -4.57 15.15
C SER A 154 3.12 -4.31 13.82
N ASN A 155 3.62 -5.39 13.22
CA ASN A 155 4.28 -5.37 11.92
C ASN A 155 3.42 -4.73 10.82
N GLU A 156 2.13 -5.04 10.80
CA GLU A 156 1.17 -4.51 9.83
C GLU A 156 0.95 -3.01 10.01
N THR A 157 0.81 -2.55 11.26
CA THR A 157 0.67 -1.13 11.57
C THR A 157 1.95 -0.35 11.28
N ILE A 158 3.13 -0.94 11.45
CA ILE A 158 4.41 -0.37 10.99
C ILE A 158 4.42 -0.17 9.48
N ILE A 159 4.05 -1.20 8.71
CA ILE A 159 4.02 -1.13 7.23
C ILE A 159 3.00 -0.08 6.77
N LEU A 160 1.78 -0.10 7.33
CA LEU A 160 0.74 0.89 7.02
C LEU A 160 1.21 2.32 7.33
N GLY A 161 1.81 2.53 8.50
CA GLY A 161 2.39 3.82 8.89
C GLY A 161 3.47 4.28 7.90
N ALA A 162 4.34 3.38 7.45
CA ALA A 162 5.35 3.67 6.44
C ALA A 162 4.72 4.06 5.08
N LEU A 163 3.70 3.34 4.62
CA LEU A 163 2.98 3.65 3.37
C LEU A 163 2.29 5.02 3.44
N LEU A 164 1.60 5.32 4.54
CA LEU A 164 0.93 6.62 4.75
C LEU A 164 1.92 7.77 4.85
N TYR A 165 3.01 7.59 5.59
CA TYR A 165 4.03 8.62 5.75
C TYR A 165 4.70 8.92 4.40
N LYS A 166 5.09 7.89 3.66
CA LYS A 166 5.84 8.06 2.41
C LYS A 166 4.99 8.50 1.23
N SER A 167 3.70 8.18 1.22
CA SER A 167 2.74 8.72 0.25
C SER A 167 2.30 10.15 0.54
N SER A 168 2.72 10.74 1.67
CA SER A 168 2.20 11.98 2.23
C SER A 168 0.72 11.95 2.66
N ALA A 169 0.04 10.80 2.57
CA ALA A 169 -1.35 10.65 2.99
C ALA A 169 -1.53 10.83 4.50
N ILE A 170 -0.47 10.62 5.29
CA ILE A 170 -0.48 10.79 6.74
C ILE A 170 -0.94 12.20 7.17
N LYS A 171 -0.60 13.24 6.39
CA LYS A 171 -0.91 14.64 6.69
C LYS A 171 -2.41 14.97 6.68
N ARG A 172 -3.25 14.07 6.16
CA ARG A 172 -4.71 14.22 6.16
C ARG A 172 -5.34 13.93 7.52
N TYR A 173 -4.68 13.10 8.33
CA TYR A 173 -5.27 12.52 9.52
C TYR A 173 -4.51 12.89 10.79
N PHE A 174 -3.21 13.13 10.66
CA PHE A 174 -2.31 13.37 11.78
C PHE A 174 -1.75 14.79 11.70
N SER A 175 -1.67 15.44 12.85
CA SER A 175 -0.95 16.69 13.03
C SER A 175 0.54 16.52 12.68
N GLN A 176 1.25 17.64 12.51
CA GLN A 176 2.70 17.59 12.28
C GLN A 176 3.42 16.88 13.44
N TYR A 177 3.00 17.17 14.68
CA TYR A 177 3.53 16.52 15.89
C TYR A 177 3.31 15.00 15.88
N GLU A 178 2.07 14.54 15.65
CA GLU A 178 1.78 13.10 15.55
C GLU A 178 2.56 12.44 14.40
N SER A 179 2.64 13.11 13.24
CA SER A 179 3.39 12.61 12.09
C SER A 179 4.88 12.43 12.40
N ASP A 180 5.46 13.33 13.20
CA ASP A 180 6.86 13.24 13.64
C ASP A 180 7.06 12.10 14.65
N ILE A 181 6.08 11.85 15.54
CA ILE A 181 6.12 10.66 16.42
C ILE A 181 6.09 9.39 15.58
N LEU A 182 5.17 9.27 14.61
CA LEU A 182 5.10 8.13 13.71
C LEU A 182 6.43 7.89 13.00
N LYS A 183 7.03 8.96 12.46
CA LYS A 183 8.34 8.90 11.82
C LYS A 183 9.43 8.40 12.77
N ASN A 184 9.46 8.88 14.00
CA ASN A 184 10.45 8.48 15.00
C ASN A 184 10.32 7.00 15.34
N ARG A 185 9.09 6.50 15.54
CA ARG A 185 8.81 5.08 15.75
C ARG A 185 9.25 4.22 14.55
N LEU A 186 8.98 4.66 13.32
CA LEU A 186 9.50 3.98 12.12
C LEU A 186 11.03 3.90 12.12
N ASN A 187 11.72 4.94 12.59
CA ASN A 187 13.18 4.95 12.70
C ASN A 187 13.71 4.07 13.83
N GLU A 188 12.99 3.94 14.94
CA GLU A 188 13.32 3.02 16.04
C GLU A 188 13.29 1.57 15.57
N VAL A 189 12.22 1.17 14.86
CA VAL A 189 12.08 -0.17 14.29
C VAL A 189 13.28 -0.54 13.42
N LYS A 190 13.75 0.38 12.57
CA LYS A 190 14.93 0.15 11.71
C LYS A 190 16.25 -0.06 12.47
N LYS A 191 16.36 0.51 13.66
CA LYS A 191 17.55 0.42 14.51
C LYS A 191 17.51 -0.80 15.45
N SER A 192 16.33 -1.39 15.65
CA SER A 192 16.17 -2.58 16.48
C SER A 192 16.87 -3.80 15.87
N LYS A 193 17.42 -4.66 16.73
CA LYS A 193 18.06 -5.94 16.33
C LYS A 193 17.03 -7.05 16.07
N GLU A 194 15.81 -6.89 16.56
CA GLU A 194 14.75 -7.93 16.62
C GLU A 194 13.75 -7.86 15.44
N GLY A 195 14.05 -7.12 14.37
CA GLY A 195 13.09 -6.89 13.27
C GLY A 195 13.70 -6.87 11.88
N SER A 196 14.55 -7.84 11.51
CA SER A 196 15.21 -7.86 10.19
C SER A 196 14.22 -7.74 9.02
N PHE A 197 13.13 -8.51 9.06
CA PHE A 197 12.12 -8.51 8.01
C PHE A 197 11.37 -7.17 7.90
N ILE A 198 10.89 -6.61 9.01
CA ILE A 198 10.15 -5.34 8.97
C ILE A 198 11.04 -4.18 8.59
N LYS A 199 12.28 -4.17 9.05
CA LYS A 199 13.29 -3.25 8.58
C LYS A 199 13.47 -3.36 7.07
N GLU A 200 13.65 -4.56 6.53
CA GLU A 200 13.76 -4.81 5.10
C GLU A 200 12.54 -4.30 4.33
N MET A 201 11.32 -4.49 4.87
CA MET A 201 10.09 -3.99 4.25
C MET A 201 10.03 -2.46 4.22
N VAL A 202 10.38 -1.78 5.31
CA VAL A 202 10.38 -0.31 5.35
C VAL A 202 11.49 0.26 4.44
N ASP A 203 12.68 -0.33 4.47
CA ASP A 203 13.79 0.06 3.60
C ASP A 203 13.45 -0.17 2.12
N TYR A 204 12.67 -1.22 1.82
CA TYR A 204 12.16 -1.49 0.49
C TYR A 204 11.18 -0.42 -0.02
N ILE A 205 10.21 0.00 0.82
CA ILE A 205 9.29 1.11 0.48
C ILE A 205 10.09 2.38 0.19
N GLU A 206 11.11 2.68 1.00
CA GLU A 206 11.97 3.84 0.81
C GLU A 206 12.78 3.79 -0.46
N ALA A 207 13.40 2.65 -0.74
CA ALA A 207 14.15 2.43 -1.96
C ALA A 207 13.27 2.65 -3.19
N LEU A 208 12.04 2.14 -3.17
CA LEU A 208 11.11 2.32 -4.29
C LEU A 208 10.76 3.77 -4.56
N ILE A 209 10.39 4.49 -3.51
CA ILE A 209 9.98 5.90 -3.62
C ILE A 209 11.16 6.77 -4.04
N SER A 210 12.36 6.48 -3.52
CA SER A 210 13.58 7.17 -3.93
C SER A 210 13.86 6.96 -5.42
N VAL A 211 13.81 5.70 -5.88
CA VAL A 211 14.04 5.35 -7.29
C VAL A 211 13.09 6.10 -8.23
N ILE A 212 11.82 6.27 -7.86
CA ILE A 212 10.82 6.95 -8.69
C ILE A 212 10.99 8.47 -8.63
N GLY A 213 11.37 9.01 -7.47
CA GLY A 213 11.73 10.42 -7.33
C GLY A 213 12.94 10.86 -8.16
N PHE A 214 13.77 9.91 -8.63
CA PHE A 214 14.85 10.18 -9.58
C PHE A 214 14.43 10.06 -11.06
N ILE A 215 13.24 9.51 -11.35
CA ILE A 215 12.75 9.27 -12.72
C ILE A 215 11.70 10.32 -13.14
N GLY A 216 11.02 10.94 -12.18
CA GLY A 216 10.11 12.08 -12.40
C GLY A 216 10.84 13.41 -12.28
#